data_AF-A0A1Q3V6G4-F1
#
_entry.id   AF-A0A1Q3V6G4-F1
#
_cell.length_a   1.000
_cell.length_b   1.000
_cell.length_c   1.000
_cell.angle_alpha   90.00
_cell.angle_beta   90.00
_cell.angle_gamma   90.00
#
_symmetry.space_group_name_H-M   'P 1'
#
loop_
_entity.id
_entity.type
_entity.pdbx_description
1 polymer ?
#
loop_
_entity_poly.entity_id
_entity_poly.type
_entity_poly.pdbx_seq_one_letter_code
_entity_poly.pdbx_strand_id
1 'polypeptide(L)'
;MSAPLLSSLRKPPVVGKFYMVPAVHFVWCGIEAWWPVLGPLHTDREFFNFSSPHYHVDARFVRKDLAKRASDAMHRNGIAAQTQRSPLSRNRVPDAVDVPTGRPALRRMKCQMAAVPYLFAHQEAVIALRKHHGDGHSKQPAEPIKRADGRLLCPHRKVDLSTFQPDADGIVTCPLHGLRVRCGSAAT
;
A
#
# COMPACT_ATOMS: atom_id res chain seq x y z
N MET A 1 -7.25 9.79 -25.36
CA MET A 1 -7.85 8.73 -24.53
C MET A 1 -7.65 9.08 -23.06
N SER A 2 -8.72 9.03 -22.25
CA SER A 2 -8.63 9.20 -20.80
C SER A 2 -7.87 8.03 -20.16
N ALA A 3 -7.15 8.29 -19.07
CA ALA A 3 -6.48 7.24 -18.31
C ALA A 3 -7.54 6.42 -17.53
N PRO A 4 -7.45 5.07 -17.49
CA PRO A 4 -8.39 4.26 -16.74
C PRO A 4 -8.23 4.46 -15.21
N LEU A 5 -9.29 4.22 -14.46
CA LEU A 5 -9.27 4.20 -12.99
C LEU A 5 -8.42 3.02 -12.50
N LEU A 6 -7.57 3.24 -11.50
CA LEU A 6 -6.81 2.15 -10.90
C LEU A 6 -7.74 1.09 -10.27
N SER A 7 -8.85 1.53 -9.66
CA SER A 7 -9.84 0.66 -9.02
C SER A 7 -10.68 -0.17 -10.00
N SER A 8 -10.67 0.16 -11.30
CA SER A 8 -11.35 -0.64 -12.32
C SER A 8 -10.46 -1.75 -12.88
N LEU A 9 -9.17 -1.80 -12.51
CA LEU A 9 -8.29 -2.86 -12.96
C LEU A 9 -8.61 -4.19 -12.26
N ARG A 10 -8.35 -5.29 -12.97
CA ARG A 10 -8.40 -6.67 -12.46
C ARG A 10 -7.11 -7.45 -12.72
N LYS A 11 -6.09 -6.72 -13.14
CA LYS A 11 -4.73 -7.16 -13.39
C LYS A 11 -3.78 -6.06 -12.91
N PRO A 12 -2.50 -6.36 -12.67
CA PRO A 12 -1.53 -5.35 -12.31
C PRO A 12 -1.45 -4.18 -13.30
N PRO A 13 -1.23 -2.94 -12.83
CA PRO A 13 -1.01 -1.81 -13.73
C PRO A 13 0.28 -2.04 -14.54
N VAL A 14 0.23 -1.69 -15.82
CA VAL A 14 1.36 -1.82 -16.74
C VAL A 14 2.34 -0.68 -16.50
N VAL A 15 3.60 -1.03 -16.26
CA VAL A 15 4.69 -0.04 -16.10
C VAL A 15 4.75 0.87 -17.32
N GLY A 16 4.86 2.16 -17.07
CA GLY A 16 4.91 3.18 -18.10
C GLY A 16 3.55 3.74 -18.54
N LYS A 17 2.43 3.08 -18.21
CA LYS A 17 1.09 3.59 -18.52
C LYS A 17 0.57 4.54 -17.43
N PHE A 18 -0.33 5.43 -17.84
CA PHE A 18 -0.99 6.38 -16.95
C PHE A 18 -2.34 5.83 -16.47
N TYR A 19 -2.64 6.09 -15.20
CA TYR A 19 -3.86 5.69 -14.52
C TYR A 19 -4.40 6.86 -13.70
N MET A 20 -5.69 6.87 -13.43
CA MET A 20 -6.29 7.74 -12.42
C MET A 20 -6.16 7.06 -11.06
N VAL A 21 -5.30 7.62 -10.21
CA VAL A 21 -4.87 7.04 -8.93
C VAL A 21 -5.33 7.94 -7.78
N PRO A 22 -5.90 7.38 -6.70
CA PRO A 22 -6.17 8.14 -5.49
C PRO A 22 -4.88 8.73 -4.93
N ALA A 23 -4.86 10.03 -4.67
CA ALA A 23 -3.70 10.71 -4.09
C ALA A 23 -4.14 11.78 -3.08
N VAL A 24 -3.28 12.03 -2.11
CA VAL A 24 -3.48 13.07 -1.09
C VAL A 24 -2.38 14.12 -1.22
N HIS A 25 -2.73 15.39 -1.06
CA HIS A 25 -1.74 16.47 -0.97
C HIS A 25 -1.22 16.53 0.46
N PHE A 26 0.09 16.33 0.65
CA PHE A 26 0.66 16.24 1.99
C PHE A 26 2.16 16.58 1.99
N VAL A 27 2.66 17.06 3.13
CA VAL A 27 4.10 17.22 3.39
C VAL A 27 4.64 15.93 3.97
N TRP A 28 5.38 15.17 3.18
CA TRP A 28 6.04 13.94 3.62
C TRP A 28 7.53 14.02 3.35
N CYS A 29 8.34 13.73 4.37
CA CYS A 29 9.81 13.84 4.29
C CYS A 29 10.29 15.23 3.87
N GLY A 30 9.62 16.29 4.37
CA GLY A 30 9.90 17.68 4.03
C GLY A 30 9.46 18.09 2.62
N ILE A 31 8.70 17.24 1.91
CA ILE A 31 8.29 17.48 0.53
C ILE A 31 6.77 17.58 0.47
N GLU A 32 6.28 18.76 0.11
CA GLU A 32 4.88 18.99 -0.22
C GLU A 32 4.59 18.51 -1.64
N ALA A 33 3.72 17.51 -1.78
CA ALA A 33 3.36 16.95 -3.08
C ALA A 33 2.03 16.20 -3.02
N TRP A 34 1.54 15.80 -4.20
CA TRP A 34 0.48 14.79 -4.33
C TRP A 34 1.08 13.39 -4.23
N TRP A 35 0.80 12.70 -3.12
CA TRP A 35 1.27 11.35 -2.85
C TRP A 35 0.20 10.32 -3.23
N PRO A 36 0.49 9.34 -4.11
CA PRO A 36 -0.44 8.26 -4.41
C PRO A 36 -0.67 7.44 -3.15
N VAL A 37 -1.92 7.11 -2.83
CA VAL A 37 -2.27 6.34 -1.64
C VAL A 37 -2.86 4.98 -1.97
N LEU A 38 -2.60 4.02 -1.09
CA LEU A 38 -3.08 2.65 -1.19
C LEU A 38 -4.01 2.33 -0.03
N GLY A 39 -5.23 1.93 -0.35
CA GLY A 39 -6.24 1.56 0.65
C GLY A 39 -6.91 2.76 1.34
N PRO A 40 -7.82 2.49 2.30
CA PRO A 40 -8.52 3.53 3.05
C PRO A 40 -7.62 4.21 4.10
N LEU A 41 -8.06 5.35 4.62
CA LEU A 41 -7.48 5.95 5.84
C LEU A 41 -7.77 5.01 7.02
N HIS A 42 -6.77 4.74 7.84
CA HIS A 42 -6.94 3.83 8.97
C HIS A 42 -5.94 4.11 10.09
N THR A 43 -6.16 3.44 11.21
CA THR A 43 -5.19 3.25 12.29
C THR A 43 -4.75 1.79 12.25
N ASP A 44 -3.60 1.47 12.85
CA ASP A 44 -3.14 0.09 13.02
C ASP A 44 -2.75 -0.16 14.46
N ARG A 45 -3.63 0.30 15.35
CA ARG A 45 -3.40 0.22 16.79
C ARG A 45 -3.27 -1.23 17.27
N GLU A 46 -4.02 -2.17 16.68
CA GLU A 46 -4.09 -3.54 17.17
C GLU A 46 -2.78 -4.31 17.01
N PHE A 47 -2.02 -4.06 15.94
CA PHE A 47 -0.81 -4.82 15.62
C PHE A 47 0.47 -3.97 15.63
N PHE A 48 0.37 -2.70 15.24
CA PHE A 48 1.52 -1.81 15.03
C PHE A 48 1.57 -0.64 16.03
N ASN A 49 0.59 -0.57 16.95
CA ASN A 49 0.44 0.51 17.92
C ASN A 49 0.38 1.92 17.27
N PHE A 50 -0.09 2.00 16.02
CA PHE A 50 -0.29 3.27 15.32
C PHE A 50 -1.69 3.80 15.62
N SER A 51 -1.78 4.73 16.58
CA SER A 51 -3.03 5.38 17.00
C SER A 51 -3.49 6.48 16.04
N SER A 52 -2.55 7.16 15.38
CA SER A 52 -2.85 8.24 14.45
C SER A 52 -3.38 7.71 13.11
N PRO A 53 -4.49 8.25 12.59
CA PRO A 53 -4.96 7.94 11.24
C PRO A 53 -3.90 8.27 10.19
N HIS A 54 -3.72 7.39 9.21
CA HIS A 54 -2.72 7.55 8.18
C HIS A 54 -3.08 6.85 6.86
N TYR A 55 -2.38 7.26 5.80
CA TYR A 55 -2.39 6.58 4.50
C TYR A 55 -1.06 5.91 4.21
N HIS A 56 -1.09 4.77 3.53
CA HIS A 56 0.10 4.19 2.94
C HIS A 56 0.30 4.73 1.53
N VAL A 57 1.55 5.01 1.16
CA VAL A 57 1.89 5.47 -0.18
C VAL A 57 1.94 4.29 -1.14
N ASP A 58 1.31 4.40 -2.30
CA ASP A 58 1.47 3.42 -3.39
C ASP A 58 2.76 3.70 -4.17
N ALA A 59 3.84 3.02 -3.78
CA ALA A 59 5.15 3.17 -4.41
C ALA A 59 5.14 2.95 -5.93
N ARG A 60 4.16 2.21 -6.48
CA ARG A 60 4.03 1.99 -7.93
C ARG A 60 3.83 3.29 -8.69
N PHE A 61 3.34 4.35 -8.06
CA PHE A 61 2.98 5.61 -8.72
C PHE A 61 3.80 6.82 -8.26
N VAL A 62 4.80 6.63 -7.38
CA VAL A 62 5.68 7.71 -6.93
C VAL A 62 6.68 8.03 -8.04
N ARG A 63 6.70 9.27 -8.53
CA ARG A 63 7.67 9.72 -9.55
C ARG A 63 9.11 9.51 -9.10
N LYS A 64 10.01 9.18 -10.02
CA LYS A 64 11.43 8.89 -9.71
C LYS A 64 12.15 10.05 -9.00
N ASP A 65 11.91 11.28 -9.42
CA ASP A 65 12.50 12.47 -8.80
C ASP A 65 11.99 12.69 -7.37
N LEU A 66 10.68 12.47 -7.16
CA LEU A 66 10.06 12.54 -5.83
C LEU A 66 10.56 11.42 -4.92
N ALA A 67 10.67 10.20 -5.46
CA ALA A 67 11.23 9.03 -4.77
C ALA A 67 12.67 9.29 -4.32
N LYS A 68 13.52 9.84 -5.20
CA LYS A 68 14.90 10.19 -4.87
C LYS A 68 14.96 11.21 -3.73
N ARG A 69 14.24 12.32 -3.85
CA ARG A 69 14.20 13.38 -2.83
C ARG A 69 13.73 12.86 -1.48
N ALA A 70 12.68 12.03 -1.47
CA ALA A 70 12.18 11.42 -0.23
C ALA A 70 13.20 10.47 0.39
N SER A 71 13.89 9.68 -0.42
CA SER A 71 14.94 8.75 0.03
C SER A 71 16.15 9.49 0.62
N ASP A 72 16.59 10.55 -0.06
CA ASP A 72 17.70 11.42 0.39
C ASP A 72 17.36 12.07 1.74
N ALA A 73 16.16 12.62 1.89
CA ALA A 73 15.72 13.33 3.10
C ALA A 73 15.62 12.44 4.35
N MET A 74 15.51 11.11 4.19
CA MET A 74 15.36 10.17 5.29
C MET A 74 16.57 9.26 5.49
N HIS A 75 17.59 9.35 4.62
CA HIS A 75 18.76 8.45 4.59
C HIS A 75 18.36 6.97 4.58
N ARG A 76 17.39 6.58 3.72
CA ARG A 76 16.84 5.20 3.67
C ARG A 76 17.14 4.48 2.34
N ASN A 77 17.01 3.15 2.39
CA ASN A 77 17.25 2.22 1.28
C ASN A 77 16.12 2.22 0.21
N GLY A 78 15.76 3.39 -0.31
CA GLY A 78 14.83 3.54 -1.43
C GLY A 78 13.34 3.62 -1.06
N ILE A 79 12.55 4.02 -2.06
CA ILE A 79 11.15 4.44 -1.87
C ILE A 79 10.25 3.32 -1.37
N ALA A 80 10.41 2.07 -1.83
CA ALA A 80 9.55 0.96 -1.41
C ALA A 80 9.67 0.68 0.10
N ALA A 81 10.90 0.66 0.62
CA ALA A 81 11.17 0.51 2.04
C ALA A 81 10.58 1.67 2.85
N GLN A 82 10.67 2.88 2.30
CA GLN A 82 10.21 4.09 2.95
C GLN A 82 8.68 4.15 3.03
N THR A 83 7.98 3.87 1.94
CA THR A 83 6.50 3.87 1.89
C THR A 83 5.86 2.82 2.79
N GLN A 84 6.60 1.73 3.07
CA GLN A 84 6.15 0.67 3.99
C GLN A 84 6.41 1.01 5.45
N ARG A 85 7.52 1.68 5.79
CA ARG A 85 7.87 2.02 7.19
C ARG A 85 7.27 3.31 7.70
N SER A 86 6.94 4.23 6.81
CA SER A 86 6.63 5.61 7.17
C SER A 86 5.39 6.05 6.42
N PRO A 87 4.20 5.62 6.88
CA PRO A 87 2.96 6.06 6.29
C PRO A 87 2.82 7.59 6.39
N LEU A 88 1.96 8.15 5.55
CA LEU A 88 1.56 9.55 5.60
C LEU A 88 0.75 9.76 6.88
N SER A 89 1.46 10.14 7.94
CA SER A 89 0.95 10.35 9.29
C SER A 89 1.52 11.63 9.87
N ARG A 90 0.83 12.22 10.85
CA ARG A 90 1.15 13.56 11.35
C ARG A 90 1.95 13.60 12.65
N ASN A 91 2.64 12.51 13.01
CA ASN A 91 3.24 12.31 14.33
C ASN A 91 4.42 13.25 14.71
N ARG A 92 4.61 14.40 14.04
CA ARG A 92 5.75 15.29 14.30
C ARG A 92 5.42 16.77 14.52
N VAL A 93 4.15 17.19 14.56
CA VAL A 93 3.81 18.58 14.88
C VAL A 93 2.68 18.62 15.94
N PRO A 94 2.98 18.99 17.21
CA PRO A 94 2.02 18.99 18.32
C PRO A 94 0.75 19.84 18.11
N ASP A 95 0.85 20.95 17.36
CA ASP A 95 -0.23 21.95 17.27
C ASP A 95 -0.91 22.06 15.90
N ALA A 96 -0.60 21.13 14.99
CA ALA A 96 -1.16 21.19 13.66
C ALA A 96 -2.54 20.48 13.67
N VAL A 97 -3.56 21.07 13.01
CA VAL A 97 -4.99 20.62 13.05
C VAL A 97 -5.46 19.79 11.82
N ASP A 98 -4.83 19.94 10.66
CA ASP A 98 -4.95 19.03 9.48
C ASP A 98 -4.37 17.59 9.59
N VAL A 99 -5.14 16.66 10.11
CA VAL A 99 -5.01 15.25 9.71
C VAL A 99 -4.81 15.20 8.16
N PRO A 100 -4.18 14.18 7.56
CA PRO A 100 -4.44 13.89 6.15
C PRO A 100 -5.93 13.48 5.98
N THR A 101 -6.86 14.39 6.26
CA THR A 101 -8.33 14.29 6.13
C THR A 101 -8.78 14.65 4.73
N GLY A 102 -7.88 15.17 3.90
CA GLY A 102 -8.14 15.36 2.49
C GLY A 102 -8.60 14.04 1.89
N ARG A 103 -9.87 13.97 1.50
CA ARG A 103 -10.38 12.84 0.70
C ARG A 103 -9.44 12.68 -0.50
N PRO A 104 -8.93 11.47 -0.78
CA PRO A 104 -8.04 11.28 -1.90
C PRO A 104 -8.68 11.79 -3.20
N ALA A 105 -7.97 12.67 -3.89
CA ALA A 105 -8.36 13.15 -5.20
C ALA A 105 -7.77 12.21 -6.26
N LEU A 106 -8.51 11.96 -7.34
CA LEU A 106 -7.98 11.20 -8.47
C LEU A 106 -6.97 12.07 -9.23
N ARG A 107 -5.76 11.54 -9.41
CA ARG A 107 -4.67 12.18 -10.16
C ARG A 107 -4.19 11.25 -11.26
N ARG A 108 -3.88 11.83 -12.43
CA ARG A 108 -3.29 11.08 -13.53
C ARG A 108 -1.81 10.82 -13.23
N MET A 109 -1.46 9.58 -12.92
CA MET A 109 -0.11 9.17 -12.50
C MET A 109 0.42 8.01 -13.35
N LYS A 110 1.73 7.98 -13.60
CA LYS A 110 2.40 6.95 -14.40
C LYS A 110 2.90 5.83 -13.50
N CYS A 111 2.54 4.58 -13.79
CA CYS A 111 3.07 3.41 -13.10
C CYS A 111 4.59 3.32 -13.35
N GLN A 112 5.38 3.30 -12.28
CA GLN A 112 6.83 3.23 -12.29
C GLN A 112 7.37 1.82 -12.04
N MET A 113 6.59 0.96 -11.39
CA MET A 113 6.99 -0.41 -11.06
C MET A 113 5.79 -1.35 -10.99
N ALA A 114 6.00 -2.60 -11.42
CA ALA A 114 4.95 -3.61 -11.52
C ALA A 114 4.55 -4.18 -10.14
N ALA A 115 5.52 -4.30 -9.23
CA ALA A 115 5.35 -4.87 -7.91
C ALA A 115 6.13 -4.07 -6.87
N VAL A 116 5.64 -4.09 -5.62
CA VAL A 116 6.30 -3.50 -4.46
C VAL A 116 6.64 -4.66 -3.51
N PRO A 117 7.90 -5.12 -3.45
CA PRO A 117 8.26 -6.20 -2.54
C PRO A 117 8.09 -5.73 -1.11
N TYR A 118 7.48 -6.54 -0.23
CA TYR A 118 7.34 -6.21 1.18
C TYR A 118 8.59 -6.61 1.95
N LEU A 119 9.31 -5.64 2.53
CA LEU A 119 10.65 -5.85 3.07
C LEU A 119 10.68 -6.13 4.58
N PHE A 120 9.54 -6.07 5.25
CA PHE A 120 9.45 -6.11 6.72
C PHE A 120 8.73 -7.35 7.25
N ALA A 121 8.77 -8.44 6.49
CA ALA A 121 8.10 -9.70 6.86
C ALA A 121 8.58 -10.29 8.19
N HIS A 122 9.78 -9.93 8.64
CA HIS A 122 10.40 -10.41 9.88
C HIS A 122 9.98 -9.63 11.13
N GLN A 123 9.25 -8.52 11.00
CA GLN A 123 8.85 -7.72 12.17
C GLN A 123 7.80 -8.45 13.01
N GLU A 124 7.92 -8.38 14.34
CA GLU A 124 6.99 -9.05 15.27
C GLU A 124 5.54 -8.64 15.05
N ALA A 125 5.27 -7.36 14.80
CA ALA A 125 3.93 -6.86 14.46
C ALA A 125 3.35 -7.52 13.20
N VAL A 126 4.19 -7.76 12.18
CA VAL A 126 3.78 -8.45 10.94
C VAL A 126 3.54 -9.93 11.20
N ILE A 127 4.37 -10.57 12.02
CA ILE A 127 4.18 -11.96 12.45
C ILE A 127 2.88 -12.10 13.24
N ALA A 128 2.58 -11.17 14.15
CA ALA A 128 1.35 -11.14 14.93
C ALA A 128 0.12 -10.95 14.03
N LEU A 129 0.17 -10.01 13.09
CA LEU A 129 -0.87 -9.81 12.07
C LEU A 129 -1.12 -11.09 11.26
N ARG A 130 -0.05 -11.74 10.80
CA ARG A 130 -0.14 -12.99 10.05
C ARG A 130 -0.78 -14.09 10.89
N LYS A 131 -0.34 -14.26 12.14
CA LYS A 131 -0.94 -15.23 13.08
C LYS A 131 -2.43 -14.98 13.28
N HIS A 132 -2.84 -13.73 13.45
CA HIS A 132 -4.25 -13.36 13.63
C HIS A 132 -5.11 -13.73 12.42
N HIS A 133 -4.57 -13.60 11.20
CA HIS A 133 -5.28 -13.93 9.96
C HIS A 133 -4.98 -15.35 9.43
N GLY A 134 -4.38 -16.21 10.24
CA GLY A 134 -4.18 -17.63 9.92
C GLY A 134 -2.86 -18.00 9.23
N ASP A 135 -1.94 -17.06 9.01
CA ASP A 135 -0.63 -17.25 8.33
C ASP A 135 0.55 -17.51 9.29
N GLY A 136 0.32 -17.50 10.61
CA GLY A 136 1.39 -17.64 11.61
C GLY A 136 1.89 -19.07 11.84
N HIS A 137 1.01 -19.96 12.31
CA HIS A 137 1.39 -21.31 12.77
C HIS A 137 1.10 -22.43 11.76
N SER A 138 0.09 -22.26 10.93
CA SER A 138 -0.30 -23.23 9.90
C SER A 138 0.43 -23.04 8.56
N LYS A 139 1.22 -21.96 8.43
CA LYS A 139 1.83 -21.48 7.17
C LYS A 139 0.81 -21.20 6.04
N GLN A 140 -0.49 -21.16 6.34
CA GLN A 140 -1.53 -20.98 5.34
C GLN A 140 -1.78 -19.49 5.10
N PRO A 141 -1.73 -19.00 3.84
CA PRO A 141 -2.09 -17.61 3.55
C PRO A 141 -3.55 -17.35 3.93
N ALA A 142 -3.85 -16.10 4.28
CA ALA A 142 -5.21 -15.69 4.58
C ALA A 142 -6.11 -15.74 3.32
N GLU A 143 -7.41 -15.94 3.52
CA GLU A 143 -8.39 -15.82 2.44
C GLU A 143 -8.77 -14.35 2.18
N PRO A 144 -8.90 -13.92 0.92
CA PRO A 144 -9.33 -12.58 0.59
C PRO A 144 -10.83 -12.42 0.84
N ILE A 145 -11.25 -11.19 1.06
CA ILE A 145 -12.66 -10.83 0.96
C ILE A 145 -13.01 -10.69 -0.52
N LYS A 146 -13.84 -11.59 -1.01
CA LYS A 146 -14.35 -11.60 -2.39
C LYS A 146 -15.55 -10.66 -2.50
N ARG A 147 -15.47 -9.69 -3.42
CA ARG A 147 -16.58 -8.79 -3.74
C ARG A 147 -17.35 -9.30 -4.95
N ALA A 148 -18.62 -8.94 -5.07
CA ALA A 148 -19.47 -9.32 -6.21
C ALA A 148 -18.91 -8.83 -7.56
N ASP A 149 -18.11 -7.77 -7.57
CA ASP A 149 -17.46 -7.22 -8.77
C ASP A 149 -16.08 -7.85 -9.10
N GLY A 150 -15.78 -8.99 -8.48
CA GLY A 150 -14.56 -9.77 -8.68
C GLY A 150 -13.32 -9.24 -7.95
N ARG A 151 -13.43 -8.15 -7.17
CA ARG A 151 -12.29 -7.67 -6.38
C ARG A 151 -11.95 -8.63 -5.24
N LEU A 152 -10.66 -8.74 -4.99
CA LEU A 152 -10.09 -9.50 -3.89
C LEU A 152 -9.47 -8.51 -2.90
N LEU A 153 -10.08 -8.36 -1.73
CA LEU A 153 -9.65 -7.38 -0.74
C LEU A 153 -8.86 -8.08 0.37
N CYS A 154 -7.77 -7.45 0.80
CA CYS A 154 -7.02 -7.87 1.98
C CYS A 154 -7.96 -7.90 3.22
N PRO A 155 -8.01 -9.00 3.99
CA PRO A 155 -8.93 -9.09 5.12
C PRO A 155 -8.59 -8.10 6.24
N HIS A 156 -7.35 -7.63 6.33
CA HIS A 156 -6.90 -6.63 7.30
C HIS A 156 -7.54 -5.25 7.03
N ARG A 157 -7.02 -4.47 6.07
CA ARG A 157 -7.48 -3.09 5.79
C ARG A 157 -8.19 -2.91 4.45
N LYS A 158 -8.75 -4.00 3.89
CA LYS A 158 -9.58 -4.00 2.68
C LYS A 158 -8.90 -3.39 1.44
N VAL A 159 -7.57 -3.41 1.41
CA VAL A 159 -6.75 -3.03 0.26
C VAL A 159 -7.12 -3.92 -0.92
N ASP A 160 -7.31 -3.33 -2.10
CA ASP A 160 -7.60 -4.08 -3.32
C ASP A 160 -6.37 -4.81 -3.85
N LEU A 161 -6.32 -6.11 -3.62
CA LEU A 161 -5.22 -6.99 -4.02
C LEU A 161 -5.34 -7.46 -5.47
N SER A 162 -6.48 -7.23 -6.14
CA SER A 162 -6.68 -7.65 -7.55
C SER A 162 -5.79 -6.90 -8.55
N THR A 163 -5.12 -5.83 -8.10
CA THR A 163 -4.17 -5.05 -8.89
C THR A 163 -2.71 -5.45 -8.62
N PHE A 164 -2.47 -6.54 -7.89
CA PHE A 164 -1.15 -7.03 -7.57
C PHE A 164 -0.94 -8.40 -8.20
N GLN A 165 0.29 -8.67 -8.64
CA GLN A 165 0.65 -9.94 -9.24
C GLN A 165 0.81 -10.98 -8.12
N PRO A 166 0.04 -12.07 -8.13
CA PRO A 166 0.31 -13.21 -7.25
C PRO A 166 1.65 -13.87 -7.61
N ASP A 167 2.30 -14.47 -6.63
CA ASP A 167 3.45 -15.35 -6.84
C ASP A 167 3.02 -16.71 -7.46
N ALA A 168 3.98 -17.64 -7.59
CA ALA A 168 3.74 -18.95 -8.19
C ALA A 168 2.69 -19.78 -7.45
N ASP A 169 2.51 -19.53 -6.14
CA ASP A 169 1.53 -20.22 -5.29
C ASP A 169 0.16 -19.52 -5.30
N GLY A 170 -0.01 -18.48 -6.13
CA GLY A 170 -1.23 -17.69 -6.16
C GLY A 170 -1.37 -16.75 -4.96
N ILE A 171 -0.27 -16.42 -4.26
CA ILE A 171 -0.28 -15.58 -3.06
C ILE A 171 0.14 -14.15 -3.40
N VAL A 172 -0.61 -13.17 -2.91
CA VAL A 172 -0.19 -11.77 -2.88
C VAL A 172 0.24 -11.43 -1.46
N THR A 173 1.46 -10.93 -1.32
CA THR A 173 1.87 -10.26 -0.07
C THR A 173 1.36 -8.82 -0.10
N CYS A 174 0.41 -8.51 0.77
CA CYS A 174 -0.19 -7.19 0.87
C CYS A 174 0.89 -6.12 1.13
N PRO A 175 1.04 -5.10 0.29
CA PRO A 175 2.11 -4.12 0.42
C PRO A 175 1.93 -3.12 1.57
N LEU A 176 0.76 -3.10 2.23
CA LEU A 176 0.55 -2.28 3.43
C LEU A 176 1.37 -2.82 4.60
N HIS A 177 1.08 -4.06 5.01
CA HIS A 177 1.54 -4.64 6.28
C HIS A 177 2.07 -6.07 6.14
N GLY A 178 2.27 -6.55 4.91
CA GLY A 178 2.92 -7.84 4.65
C GLY A 178 2.06 -9.07 4.89
N LEU A 179 0.74 -8.93 5.09
CA LEU A 179 -0.16 -10.08 5.19
C LEU A 179 -0.18 -10.86 3.86
N ARG A 180 0.05 -12.17 3.91
CA ARG A 180 -0.04 -13.06 2.74
C ARG A 180 -1.49 -13.46 2.51
N VAL A 181 -1.98 -13.30 1.28
CA VAL A 181 -3.39 -13.54 0.93
C VAL A 181 -3.49 -14.34 -0.37
N ARG A 182 -4.31 -15.40 -0.38
CA ARG A 182 -4.53 -16.26 -1.55
C ARG A 182 -5.38 -15.52 -2.60
N CYS A 183 -4.76 -15.01 -3.65
CA CYS A 183 -5.43 -14.18 -4.67
C CYS A 183 -5.48 -14.81 -6.07
N GLY A 184 -4.79 -15.93 -6.29
CA GLY A 184 -4.89 -16.74 -7.50
C GLY A 184 -5.15 -18.20 -7.15
N SER A 185 -5.51 -18.99 -8.17
CA SER A 185 -5.38 -20.44 -8.09
C SER A 185 -3.90 -20.79 -8.04
N ALA A 186 -3.49 -21.77 -7.23
CA ALA A 186 -2.14 -22.33 -7.32
C ALA A 186 -1.93 -22.80 -8.77
N ALA A 187 -0.78 -22.49 -9.36
CA ALA A 187 -0.42 -23.10 -10.64
C ALA A 187 -0.31 -24.61 -10.41
N THR A 188 -1.25 -25.37 -10.96
CA THR A 188 -1.20 -26.83 -11.03
C THR A 188 -0.12 -27.30 -11.98
#